data_AF-U6DYK6-F1
#
_entry.id   AF-U6DYK6-F1
#
_cell.length_a   1.000
_cell.length_b   1.000
_cell.length_c   1.000
_cell.angle_alpha   90.00
_cell.angle_beta   90.00
_cell.angle_gamma   90.00
#
_symmetry.space_group_name_H-M   'P 1'
#
loop_
_entity.id
_entity.type
_entity.pdbx_description
1 polymer ?
#
loop_
_entity_poly.entity_id
_entity_poly.type
_entity_poly.pdbx_seq_one_letter_code
_entity_poly.pdbx_strand_id
1 'polypeptide(L)'
;MYSKSIQTICSGLLSDVEDQEAKGILNDNIKDYSGKSLDSKNYESKIPENSEFPFVSLKEPRVQNNLKRLDTLEFKQLIHIEHQPNGGASVIHAYSNELSHLSPVEMKRFAEEFVDLVFSENENSAAFYVMGIVHGAATYLPDFLDYFSFNFPNSPVKMEILGKKDIETTTMSNFHAQVKRTYSHGTYRAGPMRQISLVGAVDEEVGDYFPEFLDMLEDSPFLKCTLPWGTLSSLKLESRKDSDDGPIMWVRPGEQMIPVADMPKSPFKRKRTTNEIKNLQYLPRTSEPREMLFEDRTR
;
A
#
# COMPACT_ATOMS: atom_id res chain seq x y z
N MET A 1 39.42 -10.26 -6.64
CA MET A 1 38.68 -9.10 -6.08
C MET A 1 38.53 -8.08 -7.19
N TYR A 2 37.32 -7.93 -7.74
CA TYR A 2 36.98 -6.86 -8.68
C TYR A 2 35.71 -6.21 -8.15
N SER A 3 35.87 -5.03 -7.55
CA SER A 3 34.77 -4.19 -7.07
C SER A 3 34.26 -3.37 -8.24
N LYS A 4 32.97 -3.48 -8.57
CA LYS A 4 32.27 -2.54 -9.46
C LYS A 4 31.71 -1.42 -8.59
N SER A 5 32.34 -0.25 -8.66
CA SER A 5 31.80 0.99 -8.13
C SER A 5 30.68 1.50 -9.05
N ILE A 6 29.46 1.62 -8.52
CA ILE A 6 28.37 2.37 -9.15
C ILE A 6 28.35 3.74 -8.46
N GLN A 7 28.65 4.78 -9.23
CA GLN A 7 28.45 6.17 -8.82
C GLN A 7 27.08 6.62 -9.33
N THR A 8 26.17 6.94 -8.41
CA THR A 8 25.02 7.80 -8.70
C THR A 8 25.12 8.97 -7.75
N ILE A 9 25.40 10.14 -8.33
CA ILE A 9 25.46 11.43 -7.63
C ILE A 9 24.05 12.00 -7.64
N CYS A 10 23.45 12.18 -6.46
CA CYS A 10 22.23 12.95 -6.31
C CYS A 10 22.62 14.43 -6.08
N SER A 11 22.28 15.30 -7.01
CA SER A 11 22.37 16.76 -6.82
C SER A 11 21.27 17.21 -5.86
N GLY A 12 21.68 17.76 -4.72
CA GLY A 12 20.84 18.09 -3.59
C GLY A 12 20.05 19.39 -3.68
N LEU A 13 19.20 19.56 -2.67
CA LEU A 13 18.72 20.83 -2.15
C LEU A 13 18.80 20.71 -0.62
N LEU A 14 19.97 21.01 -0.06
CA LEU A 14 20.16 21.29 1.35
C LEU A 14 20.21 22.82 1.47
N SER A 15 19.36 23.38 2.33
CA SER A 15 19.52 24.75 2.83
C SER A 15 20.00 24.66 4.26
N ASP A 16 21.13 25.31 4.51
CA ASP A 16 21.86 25.33 5.76
C ASP A 16 21.06 25.98 6.89
N VAL A 17 21.10 25.37 8.08
CA VAL A 17 20.80 26.05 9.34
C VAL A 17 21.99 25.79 10.27
N GLU A 18 22.83 26.82 10.46
CA GLU A 18 23.81 26.86 11.53
C GLU A 18 23.16 27.40 12.81
N ASP A 19 23.26 26.62 13.88
CA ASP A 19 23.00 27.04 15.26
C ASP A 19 24.21 27.84 15.80
N GLN A 20 23.95 29.02 16.39
CA GLN A 20 24.79 29.56 17.46
C GLN A 20 23.92 30.18 18.57
N GLU A 21 24.22 29.77 19.81
CA GLU A 21 23.49 30.13 21.03
C GLU A 21 23.76 31.55 21.58
N ALA A 22 22.67 32.13 22.10
CA ALA A 22 22.51 32.89 23.34
C ALA A 22 23.22 34.26 23.58
N LYS A 23 22.40 35.32 23.72
CA LYS A 23 22.17 36.08 24.99
C LYS A 23 21.24 37.31 24.81
N GLY A 24 20.12 37.31 25.55
CA GLY A 24 19.76 38.38 26.51
C GLY A 24 18.93 39.63 26.10
N ILE A 25 17.69 39.66 26.63
CA ILE A 25 17.04 40.76 27.40
C ILE A 25 16.34 41.95 26.68
N LEU A 26 15.00 41.99 26.91
CA LEU A 26 14.00 43.07 27.10
C LEU A 26 13.54 44.07 25.99
N ASN A 27 12.19 44.13 25.92
CA ASN A 27 11.26 45.27 25.80
C ASN A 27 10.79 45.86 24.45
N ASP A 28 9.47 45.68 24.25
CA ASP A 28 8.40 46.64 23.93
C ASP A 28 8.44 47.57 22.69
N ASN A 29 7.20 47.72 22.15
CA ASN A 29 6.65 48.77 21.28
C ASN A 29 6.87 48.59 19.75
N ILE A 30 5.99 48.95 18.81
CA ILE A 30 4.56 49.34 18.68
C ILE A 30 4.39 49.70 17.18
N LYS A 31 3.21 49.48 16.59
CA LYS A 31 2.62 50.14 15.38
C LYS A 31 3.26 49.89 14.00
N ASP A 32 2.50 49.27 13.09
CA ASP A 32 1.57 49.91 12.12
C ASP A 32 2.30 50.76 11.09
N TYR A 33 2.19 50.40 9.81
CA TYR A 33 1.74 51.34 8.76
C TYR A 33 1.34 50.59 7.49
N SER A 34 0.07 50.77 7.15
CA SER A 34 -0.59 50.47 5.88
C SER A 34 -0.21 51.46 4.76
N GLY A 35 -0.28 51.01 3.50
CA GLY A 35 -0.49 51.88 2.32
C GLY A 35 0.17 51.33 1.05
N LYS A 36 -0.59 50.76 0.10
CA LYS A 36 -1.07 51.38 -1.17
C LYS A 36 0.09 51.69 -2.15
N SER A 37 0.08 51.45 -3.46
CA SER A 37 -0.94 51.21 -4.48
C SER A 37 -0.21 50.99 -5.83
N LEU A 38 -0.84 50.23 -6.76
CA LEU A 38 -0.73 50.20 -8.23
C LEU A 38 0.58 50.59 -8.94
N ASP A 39 1.02 49.74 -9.88
CA ASP A 39 0.86 50.10 -11.30
C ASP A 39 1.01 48.91 -12.26
N SER A 40 0.01 48.78 -13.14
CA SER A 40 -0.03 47.87 -14.28
C SER A 40 0.81 48.41 -15.43
N LYS A 41 1.69 47.59 -16.02
CA LYS A 41 2.08 47.71 -17.44
C LYS A 41 2.30 46.35 -18.11
N ASN A 42 1.41 46.06 -19.05
CA ASN A 42 1.56 45.07 -20.12
C ASN A 42 2.79 45.38 -20.98
N TYR A 43 3.58 44.35 -21.30
CA TYR A 43 4.41 44.30 -22.50
C TYR A 43 4.44 42.86 -23.03
N GLU A 44 3.71 42.62 -24.12
CA GLU A 44 3.94 41.51 -25.04
C GLU A 44 5.27 41.73 -25.78
N SER A 45 6.13 40.71 -25.85
CA SER A 45 7.01 40.53 -27.01
C SER A 45 7.61 39.12 -27.09
N LYS A 46 7.09 38.36 -28.06
CA LYS A 46 7.80 37.62 -29.12
C LYS A 46 8.85 36.54 -28.79
N ILE A 47 8.52 35.37 -29.32
CA ILE A 47 9.30 34.16 -29.66
C ILE A 47 10.67 34.48 -30.30
N PRO A 48 11.71 33.67 -29.99
CA PRO A 48 12.73 33.29 -30.95
C PRO A 48 12.69 31.79 -31.29
N GLU A 49 12.68 31.51 -32.59
CA GLU A 49 12.76 30.18 -33.20
C GLU A 49 14.19 29.59 -33.16
N ASN A 50 14.24 28.25 -33.16
CA ASN A 50 15.28 27.37 -33.68
C ASN A 50 16.62 27.23 -32.91
N SER A 51 16.69 26.16 -32.10
CA SER A 51 17.91 25.34 -31.99
C SER A 51 17.53 23.87 -32.22
N GLU A 52 17.89 23.35 -33.40
CA GLU A 52 17.72 21.95 -33.78
C GLU A 52 18.59 21.03 -32.89
N PHE A 53 17.95 20.10 -32.20
CA PHE A 53 18.57 18.86 -31.73
C PHE A 53 17.66 17.69 -32.15
N PRO A 54 18.22 16.55 -32.61
CA PRO A 54 17.43 15.47 -33.17
C PRO A 54 16.80 14.66 -32.04
N PHE A 55 15.63 15.10 -31.56
CA PHE A 55 14.81 14.25 -30.71
C PHE A 55 14.15 13.21 -31.61
N VAL A 56 14.62 11.96 -31.49
CA VAL A 56 13.98 10.79 -32.08
C VAL A 56 12.53 10.78 -31.59
N SER A 57 11.60 11.12 -32.49
CA SER A 57 10.17 10.96 -32.26
C SER A 57 9.92 9.47 -32.04
N LEU A 58 9.84 9.09 -30.77
CA LEU A 58 9.27 7.82 -30.36
C LEU A 58 7.84 7.84 -30.89
N LYS A 59 7.56 6.97 -31.88
CA LYS A 59 6.22 6.76 -32.41
C LYS A 59 5.22 6.72 -31.25
N GLU A 60 4.27 7.65 -31.27
CA GLU A 60 3.15 7.63 -30.33
C GLU A 60 2.47 6.25 -30.38
N PRO A 61 2.39 5.54 -29.25
CA PRO A 61 1.87 4.19 -29.23
C PRO A 61 0.34 4.24 -29.28
N ARG A 62 -0.29 4.08 -30.46
CA ARG A 62 -1.71 3.73 -30.65
C ARG A 62 -2.71 4.39 -29.67
N VAL A 63 -2.48 5.65 -29.29
CA VAL A 63 -3.25 6.37 -28.24
C VAL A 63 -4.68 6.72 -28.72
N GLN A 64 -4.93 6.64 -30.02
CA GLN A 64 -6.18 7.12 -30.63
C GLN A 64 -7.44 6.35 -30.21
N ASN A 65 -7.34 5.06 -29.83
CA ASN A 65 -8.52 4.29 -29.42
C ASN A 65 -8.85 4.48 -27.93
N ASN A 66 -7.84 4.68 -27.07
CA ASN A 66 -8.04 4.89 -25.63
C ASN A 66 -8.69 6.24 -25.34
N LEU A 67 -8.31 7.29 -26.08
CA LEU A 67 -8.89 8.63 -25.93
C LEU A 67 -10.39 8.66 -26.26
N LYS A 68 -10.82 7.93 -27.31
CA LYS A 68 -12.23 7.91 -27.75
C LYS A 68 -13.18 7.32 -26.70
N ARG A 69 -12.73 6.38 -25.88
CA ARG A 69 -13.54 5.78 -24.80
C ARG A 69 -13.63 6.69 -23.58
N LEU A 70 -12.59 7.49 -23.32
CA LEU A 70 -12.65 8.50 -22.26
C LEU A 70 -13.61 9.63 -22.61
N ASP A 71 -13.73 9.98 -23.90
CA ASP A 71 -14.57 11.09 -24.34
C ASP A 71 -16.08 10.85 -24.12
N THR A 72 -16.50 9.60 -23.88
CA THR A 72 -17.89 9.25 -23.56
C THR A 72 -18.20 9.19 -22.07
N LEU A 73 -17.18 9.30 -21.20
CA LEU A 73 -17.32 9.18 -19.75
C LEU A 73 -17.81 10.49 -19.13
N GLU A 74 -18.78 10.40 -18.22
CA GLU A 74 -19.32 11.57 -17.52
C GLU A 74 -18.26 12.17 -16.58
N PHE A 75 -17.45 11.32 -15.97
CA PHE A 75 -16.51 11.72 -14.93
C PHE A 75 -15.05 11.66 -15.37
N LYS A 76 -14.79 11.71 -16.69
CA LYS A 76 -13.46 11.69 -17.30
C LYS A 76 -12.41 12.53 -16.56
N GLN A 77 -12.80 13.70 -16.06
CA GLN A 77 -11.89 14.66 -15.41
C GLN A 77 -11.32 14.15 -14.08
N LEU A 78 -11.98 13.18 -13.45
CA LEU A 78 -11.60 12.58 -12.16
C LEU A 78 -10.82 11.26 -12.35
N ILE A 79 -10.60 10.85 -13.60
CA ILE A 79 -9.95 9.60 -13.98
C ILE A 79 -8.59 9.92 -14.59
N HIS A 80 -7.54 9.40 -13.97
CA HIS A 80 -6.16 9.63 -14.40
C HIS A 80 -5.56 8.33 -14.92
N ILE A 81 -4.95 8.37 -16.10
CA ILE A 81 -4.31 7.17 -16.69
C ILE A 81 -2.80 7.36 -16.68
N GLU A 82 -2.12 6.47 -15.97
CA GLU A 82 -0.67 6.38 -15.96
C GLU A 82 -0.20 5.26 -16.89
N HIS A 83 0.84 5.54 -17.70
CA HIS A 83 1.54 4.53 -18.48
C HIS A 83 2.90 4.28 -17.86
N GLN A 84 3.14 3.05 -17.42
CA GLN A 84 4.38 2.68 -16.75
C GLN A 84 5.54 2.79 -17.77
N PRO A 85 6.60 3.58 -17.48
CA PRO A 85 7.59 3.96 -18.48
C PRO A 85 8.50 2.82 -18.97
N ASN A 86 8.72 1.78 -18.15
CA ASN A 86 9.67 0.71 -18.43
C ASN A 86 9.02 -0.56 -19.01
N GLY A 87 7.76 -0.82 -18.65
CA GLY A 87 6.98 -2.02 -18.95
C GLY A 87 5.75 -1.73 -19.81
N GLY A 88 5.39 -0.44 -20.01
CA GLY A 88 4.37 -0.01 -20.96
C GLY A 88 2.92 -0.32 -20.57
N ALA A 89 2.68 -0.88 -19.39
CA ALA A 89 1.35 -1.18 -18.89
C ALA A 89 0.59 0.10 -18.49
N SER A 90 -0.74 0.09 -18.65
CA SER A 90 -1.61 1.21 -18.27
C SER A 90 -2.32 0.95 -16.95
N VAL A 91 -2.30 1.94 -16.05
CA VAL A 91 -2.94 1.90 -14.73
C VAL A 91 -3.91 3.08 -14.63
N ILE A 92 -5.10 2.83 -14.09
CA ILE A 92 -6.10 3.88 -13.84
C ILE A 92 -6.04 4.29 -12.38
N HIS A 93 -6.11 5.59 -12.14
CA HIS A 93 -6.15 6.19 -10.82
C HIS A 93 -7.37 7.09 -10.64
N ALA A 94 -7.89 7.11 -9.43
CA ALA A 94 -8.81 8.13 -8.93
C ALA A 94 -8.37 8.55 -7.52
N TYR A 95 -8.64 9.80 -7.14
CA TYR A 95 -8.21 10.35 -5.86
C TYR A 95 -9.40 10.75 -5.01
N SER A 96 -9.53 10.19 -3.80
CA SER A 96 -10.67 10.45 -2.92
C SER A 96 -10.85 11.94 -2.59
N ASN A 97 -9.78 12.73 -2.59
CA ASN A 97 -9.86 14.18 -2.41
C ASN A 97 -10.66 14.86 -3.53
N GLU A 98 -10.47 14.45 -4.78
CA GLU A 98 -11.22 14.98 -5.92
C GLU A 98 -12.66 14.47 -5.92
N LEU A 99 -12.85 13.19 -5.57
CA LEU A 99 -14.16 12.56 -5.50
C LEU A 99 -15.02 13.09 -4.34
N SER A 100 -14.41 13.69 -3.31
CA SER A 100 -15.12 14.27 -2.16
C SER A 100 -16.11 15.39 -2.53
N HIS A 101 -15.94 15.97 -3.72
CA HIS A 101 -16.85 16.99 -4.26
C HIS A 101 -18.12 16.42 -4.90
N LEU A 102 -18.16 15.11 -5.17
CA LEU A 102 -19.31 14.45 -5.76
C LEU A 102 -20.41 14.23 -4.70
N SER A 103 -21.67 14.39 -5.12
CA SER A 103 -22.80 13.95 -4.30
C SER A 103 -22.80 12.43 -4.15
N PRO A 104 -23.49 11.87 -3.14
CA PRO A 104 -23.58 10.41 -2.97
C PRO A 104 -24.17 9.65 -4.18
N VAL A 105 -25.00 10.32 -4.99
CA VAL A 105 -25.57 9.73 -6.20
C VAL A 105 -24.54 9.73 -7.33
N GLU A 106 -23.83 10.85 -7.52
CA GLU A 106 -22.75 10.95 -8.50
C GLU A 106 -21.60 10.01 -8.15
N MET A 107 -21.24 9.86 -6.87
CA MET A 107 -20.22 8.93 -6.41
C MET A 107 -20.54 7.47 -6.78
N LYS A 108 -21.82 7.06 -6.68
CA LYS A 108 -22.23 5.70 -7.08
C LYS A 108 -22.10 5.52 -8.60
N ARG A 109 -22.56 6.49 -9.38
CA ARG A 109 -22.43 6.47 -10.85
C ARG A 109 -20.96 6.49 -11.27
N PHE A 110 -20.14 7.27 -10.58
CA PHE A 110 -18.69 7.29 -10.76
C PHE A 110 -18.07 5.93 -10.47
N ALA A 111 -18.43 5.28 -9.35
CA ALA A 111 -17.88 3.98 -9.01
C ALA A 111 -18.22 2.90 -10.05
N GLU A 112 -19.46 2.88 -10.54
CA GLU A 112 -19.89 2.00 -11.64
C GLU A 112 -19.08 2.29 -12.91
N GLU A 113 -19.03 3.54 -13.36
CA GLU A 113 -18.29 3.96 -14.55
C GLU A 113 -16.78 3.66 -14.45
N PHE A 114 -16.18 3.91 -13.28
CA PHE A 114 -14.77 3.67 -12.99
C PHE A 114 -14.44 2.18 -13.03
N VAL A 115 -15.25 1.36 -12.35
CA VAL A 115 -15.01 -0.09 -12.27
C VAL A 115 -15.24 -0.75 -13.63
N ASP A 116 -16.26 -0.33 -14.38
CA ASP A 116 -16.50 -0.79 -15.76
C ASP A 116 -15.35 -0.43 -16.71
N LEU A 117 -14.74 0.75 -16.52
CA LEU A 117 -13.56 1.15 -17.28
C LEU A 117 -12.33 0.31 -16.89
N VAL A 118 -12.11 0.07 -15.59
CA VAL A 118 -10.97 -0.72 -15.09
C VAL A 118 -11.03 -2.15 -15.59
N PHE A 119 -12.21 -2.80 -15.53
CA PHE A 119 -12.41 -4.16 -16.04
C PHE A 119 -12.68 -4.25 -17.54
N SER A 120 -12.51 -3.15 -18.26
CA SER A 120 -12.79 -3.17 -19.69
C SER A 120 -11.79 -4.02 -20.48
N GLU A 121 -12.34 -4.80 -21.39
CA GLU A 121 -11.58 -5.69 -22.27
C GLU A 121 -11.66 -5.24 -23.74
N ASN A 122 -10.64 -5.59 -24.50
CA ASN A 122 -10.61 -5.42 -25.95
C ASN A 122 -11.36 -6.54 -26.68
N GLU A 123 -11.39 -6.48 -28.01
CA GLU A 123 -12.06 -7.47 -28.87
C GLU A 123 -11.52 -8.91 -28.70
N ASN A 124 -10.32 -9.06 -28.13
CA ASN A 124 -9.68 -10.35 -27.86
C ASN A 124 -9.83 -10.77 -26.38
N SER A 125 -10.75 -10.18 -25.63
CA SER A 125 -10.95 -10.44 -24.19
C SER A 125 -9.68 -10.22 -23.35
N ALA A 126 -8.85 -9.26 -23.75
CA ALA A 126 -7.71 -8.83 -22.95
C ALA A 126 -8.01 -7.46 -22.31
N ALA A 127 -7.78 -7.38 -20.99
CA ALA A 127 -7.97 -6.15 -20.24
C ALA A 127 -7.10 -5.01 -20.80
N PHE A 128 -7.68 -3.82 -20.91
CA PHE A 128 -6.95 -2.62 -21.33
C PHE A 128 -6.00 -2.09 -20.25
N TYR A 129 -6.38 -2.29 -18.99
CA TYR A 129 -5.68 -1.76 -17.82
C TYR A 129 -5.27 -2.91 -16.92
N VAL A 130 -4.07 -2.82 -16.35
CA VAL A 130 -3.54 -3.87 -15.47
C VAL A 130 -4.01 -3.72 -14.02
N MET A 131 -4.39 -2.50 -13.63
CA MET A 131 -4.79 -2.16 -12.27
C MET A 131 -5.62 -0.87 -12.25
N GLY A 132 -6.61 -0.82 -11.35
CA GLY A 132 -7.30 0.39 -10.95
C GLY A 132 -6.98 0.72 -9.49
N ILE A 133 -6.61 1.97 -9.20
CA ILE A 133 -6.24 2.42 -7.85
C ILE A 133 -7.12 3.60 -7.47
N VAL A 134 -7.89 3.46 -6.39
CA VAL A 134 -8.61 4.58 -5.79
C VAL A 134 -7.88 5.01 -4.52
N HIS A 135 -7.11 6.08 -4.62
CA HIS A 135 -6.29 6.59 -3.54
C HIS A 135 -7.17 7.13 -2.42
N GLY A 136 -6.94 6.66 -1.19
CA GLY A 136 -7.69 7.09 0.00
C GLY A 136 -9.09 6.49 0.17
N ALA A 137 -9.50 5.55 -0.70
CA ALA A 137 -10.86 4.99 -0.65
C ALA A 137 -11.18 4.23 0.64
N ALA A 138 -10.16 3.70 1.33
CA ALA A 138 -10.30 2.94 2.57
C ALA A 138 -10.22 3.81 3.84
N THR A 139 -10.11 5.14 3.73
CA THR A 139 -9.90 6.03 4.89
C THR A 139 -11.04 5.99 5.91
N TYR A 140 -12.24 5.60 5.49
CA TYR A 140 -13.41 5.48 6.37
C TYR A 140 -13.39 4.22 7.24
N LEU A 141 -12.56 3.23 6.89
CA LEU A 141 -12.46 1.97 7.62
C LEU A 141 -11.59 2.10 8.88
N PRO A 142 -11.91 1.36 9.96
CA PRO A 142 -11.06 1.32 11.13
C PRO A 142 -9.76 0.55 10.84
N ASP A 143 -8.76 0.69 11.72
CA ASP A 143 -7.66 -0.28 11.75
C ASP A 143 -8.24 -1.67 12.06
N PHE A 144 -8.05 -2.61 11.13
CA PHE A 144 -8.65 -3.93 11.23
C PHE A 144 -8.12 -4.70 12.44
N LEU A 145 -6.84 -4.61 12.74
CA LEU A 145 -6.26 -5.35 13.83
C LEU A 145 -6.76 -4.82 15.18
N ASP A 146 -6.87 -3.50 15.33
CA ASP A 146 -7.53 -2.89 16.50
C ASP A 146 -9.00 -3.32 16.59
N TYR A 147 -9.77 -3.21 15.50
CA TYR A 147 -11.20 -3.58 15.45
C TYR A 147 -11.44 -5.03 15.88
N PHE A 148 -10.72 -5.98 15.27
CA PHE A 148 -10.88 -7.40 15.60
C PHE A 148 -10.34 -7.75 16.97
N SER A 149 -9.28 -7.09 17.46
CA SER A 149 -8.78 -7.32 18.82
C SER A 149 -9.78 -6.89 19.89
N PHE A 150 -10.55 -5.82 19.64
CA PHE A 150 -11.53 -5.29 20.59
C PHE A 150 -12.85 -6.07 20.55
N ASN A 151 -13.40 -6.30 19.35
CA ASN A 151 -14.72 -6.93 19.19
C ASN A 151 -14.65 -8.47 19.28
N PHE A 152 -13.54 -9.06 18.83
CA PHE A 152 -13.36 -10.51 18.74
C PHE A 152 -12.03 -10.98 19.37
N PRO A 153 -11.75 -10.64 20.64
CA PRO A 153 -10.43 -10.85 21.26
C PRO A 153 -10.02 -12.32 21.35
N ASN A 154 -10.99 -13.22 21.45
CA ASN A 154 -10.78 -14.66 21.62
C ASN A 154 -10.76 -15.43 20.30
N SER A 155 -10.99 -14.76 19.17
CA SER A 155 -10.98 -15.43 17.86
C SER A 155 -9.60 -16.04 17.62
N PRO A 156 -9.54 -17.33 17.23
CA PRO A 156 -8.29 -17.98 16.94
C PRO A 156 -7.66 -17.36 15.69
N VAL A 157 -6.34 -17.18 15.71
CA VAL A 157 -5.55 -16.77 14.55
C VAL A 157 -4.32 -17.66 14.44
N LYS A 158 -3.95 -18.00 13.21
CA LYS A 158 -2.72 -18.72 12.92
C LYS A 158 -1.67 -17.70 12.51
N MET A 159 -0.56 -17.61 13.24
CA MET A 159 0.58 -16.79 12.86
C MET A 159 1.80 -17.67 12.59
N GLU A 160 2.67 -17.23 11.70
CA GLU A 160 3.96 -17.90 11.52
C GLU A 160 4.95 -17.41 12.58
N ILE A 161 5.92 -18.24 12.94
CA ILE A 161 7.04 -17.80 13.77
C ILE A 161 7.98 -16.98 12.88
N LEU A 162 8.36 -15.79 13.33
CA LEU A 162 9.19 -14.88 12.53
C LEU A 162 10.48 -15.56 12.03
N GLY A 163 10.67 -15.55 10.71
CA GLY A 163 11.80 -16.17 10.01
C GLY A 163 11.84 -17.71 10.08
N LYS A 164 10.72 -18.36 10.42
CA LYS A 164 10.53 -19.82 10.41
C LYS A 164 9.21 -20.19 9.75
N LYS A 165 9.10 -21.44 9.30
CA LYS A 165 7.87 -21.99 8.72
C LYS A 165 6.93 -22.61 9.77
N ASP A 166 7.31 -22.53 11.04
CA ASP A 166 6.50 -23.06 12.13
C ASP A 166 5.27 -22.17 12.31
N ILE A 167 4.11 -22.78 12.53
CA ILE A 167 2.84 -22.09 12.73
C ILE A 167 2.49 -22.18 14.22
N GLU A 168 2.07 -21.05 14.77
CA GLU A 168 1.57 -20.92 16.12
C GLU A 168 0.11 -20.44 16.07
N THR A 169 -0.77 -21.14 16.77
CA THR A 169 -2.16 -20.70 16.97
C THR A 169 -2.23 -19.88 18.24
N THR A 170 -2.76 -18.66 18.14
CA THR A 170 -2.99 -17.77 19.28
C THR A 170 -4.35 -17.09 19.15
N THR A 171 -4.68 -16.17 20.06
CA THR A 171 -5.90 -15.35 19.97
C THR A 171 -5.60 -14.03 19.27
N MET A 172 -6.62 -13.42 18.65
CA MET A 172 -6.51 -12.11 17.99
C MET A 172 -5.93 -11.04 18.95
N SER A 173 -6.41 -11.01 20.19
CA SER A 173 -5.90 -10.09 21.23
C SER A 173 -4.42 -10.29 21.54
N ASN A 174 -3.96 -11.53 21.67
CA ASN A 174 -2.55 -11.83 21.91
C ASN A 174 -1.67 -11.48 20.71
N PHE A 175 -2.15 -11.75 19.49
CA PHE A 175 -1.44 -11.37 18.27
C PHE A 175 -1.32 -9.85 18.16
N HIS A 176 -2.41 -9.11 18.36
CA HIS A 176 -2.42 -7.64 18.40
C HIS A 176 -1.42 -7.09 19.42
N ALA A 177 -1.39 -7.64 20.65
CA ALA A 177 -0.44 -7.21 21.67
C ALA A 177 1.02 -7.44 21.24
N GLN A 178 1.33 -8.54 20.53
CA GLN A 178 2.67 -8.80 20.00
C GLN A 178 3.06 -7.79 18.91
N VAL A 179 2.16 -7.51 17.98
CA VAL A 179 2.35 -6.50 16.92
C VAL A 179 2.62 -5.14 17.57
N LYS A 180 1.72 -4.68 18.43
CA LYS A 180 1.80 -3.36 19.08
C LYS A 180 3.07 -3.19 19.91
N ARG A 181 3.50 -4.24 20.62
CA ARG A 181 4.74 -4.21 21.42
C ARG A 181 6.00 -4.10 20.56
N THR A 182 5.99 -4.64 19.36
CA THR A 182 7.19 -4.77 18.51
C THR A 182 7.18 -3.86 17.30
N TYR A 183 6.10 -3.10 17.10
CA TYR A 183 5.96 -2.14 16.02
C TYR A 183 6.96 -0.98 16.16
N SER A 184 7.64 -0.66 15.08
CA SER A 184 8.56 0.47 14.99
C SER A 184 8.72 0.89 13.53
N HIS A 185 8.43 2.16 13.24
CA HIS A 185 8.72 2.81 11.95
C HIS A 185 8.21 2.03 10.72
N GLY A 186 7.00 1.47 10.79
CA GLY A 186 6.35 0.80 9.65
C GLY A 186 6.52 -0.71 9.57
N THR A 187 7.29 -1.34 10.46
CA THR A 187 7.38 -2.82 10.57
C THR A 187 7.16 -3.28 12.00
N TYR A 188 6.91 -4.57 12.20
CA TYR A 188 6.82 -5.18 13.54
C TYR A 188 7.63 -6.48 13.62
N ARG A 189 8.09 -6.85 14.82
CA ARG A 189 8.91 -8.07 15.07
C ARG A 189 8.10 -9.21 15.68
N ALA A 190 7.03 -9.56 15.00
CA ALA A 190 6.27 -10.79 15.19
C ALA A 190 6.05 -11.40 13.80
N GLY A 191 5.74 -12.69 13.70
CA GLY A 191 5.53 -13.27 12.37
C GLY A 191 4.18 -12.88 11.75
N PRO A 192 4.01 -13.12 10.45
CA PRO A 192 2.79 -12.79 9.73
C PRO A 192 1.60 -13.59 10.26
N MET A 193 0.44 -12.95 10.31
CA MET A 193 -0.84 -13.63 10.50
C MET A 193 -1.28 -14.23 9.17
N ARG A 194 -1.64 -15.51 9.16
CA ARG A 194 -2.24 -16.17 8.01
C ARG A 194 -3.65 -15.63 7.76
N GLN A 195 -4.16 -15.85 6.57
CA GLN A 195 -5.49 -15.42 6.19
C GLN A 195 -6.56 -16.01 7.11
N ILE A 196 -7.52 -15.17 7.47
CA ILE A 196 -8.78 -15.58 8.07
C ILE A 196 -9.93 -15.24 7.12
N SER A 197 -10.91 -16.12 7.01
CA SER A 197 -12.14 -15.85 6.27
C SER A 197 -13.04 -14.91 7.07
N LEU A 198 -13.68 -13.97 6.36
CA LEU A 198 -14.64 -13.03 6.94
C LEU A 198 -16.11 -13.44 6.74
N VAL A 199 -16.34 -14.42 5.86
CA VAL A 199 -17.67 -14.91 5.47
C VAL A 199 -18.03 -16.25 6.12
N GLY A 200 -17.07 -16.91 6.74
CA GLY A 200 -17.22 -18.20 7.39
C GLY A 200 -16.02 -19.10 7.10
N ALA A 201 -15.63 -19.93 8.06
CA ALA A 201 -14.53 -20.87 7.87
C ALA A 201 -15.01 -22.13 7.13
N VAL A 202 -14.27 -22.54 6.10
CA VAL A 202 -14.41 -23.83 5.44
C VAL A 202 -13.14 -24.65 5.70
N ASP A 203 -13.33 -25.93 6.05
CA ASP A 203 -12.25 -26.91 6.29
C ASP A 203 -11.12 -26.45 7.25
N GLU A 204 -9.90 -26.27 6.73
CA GLU A 204 -8.69 -25.93 7.52
C GLU A 204 -8.50 -24.42 7.71
N GLU A 205 -9.31 -23.60 7.06
CA GLU A 205 -9.28 -22.16 7.21
C GLU A 205 -9.71 -21.75 8.61
N VAL A 206 -9.20 -20.60 9.04
CA VAL A 206 -9.62 -19.99 10.30
C VAL A 206 -10.45 -18.77 9.94
N GLY A 207 -11.45 -18.44 10.75
CA GLY A 207 -12.35 -17.35 10.46
C GLY A 207 -13.70 -17.57 11.10
N ASP A 208 -14.55 -16.59 10.96
CA ASP A 208 -15.95 -16.65 11.36
C ASP A 208 -16.74 -15.73 10.43
N TYR A 209 -18.06 -15.69 10.60
CA TYR A 209 -18.91 -14.77 9.90
C TYR A 209 -18.98 -13.43 10.64
N PHE A 210 -18.49 -12.36 10.03
CA PHE A 210 -18.45 -11.01 10.63
C PHE A 210 -19.37 -10.03 9.89
N PRO A 211 -20.70 -10.11 10.07
CA PRO A 211 -21.66 -9.34 9.28
C PRO A 211 -21.46 -7.83 9.39
N GLU A 212 -21.24 -7.31 10.61
CA GLU A 212 -21.05 -5.88 10.85
C GLU A 212 -19.81 -5.33 10.14
N PHE A 213 -18.75 -6.14 10.06
CA PHE A 213 -17.54 -5.75 9.34
C PHE A 213 -17.76 -5.80 7.82
N LEU A 214 -18.49 -6.80 7.32
CA LEU A 214 -18.87 -6.87 5.91
C LEU A 214 -19.77 -5.69 5.51
N ASP A 215 -20.67 -5.25 6.38
CA ASP A 215 -21.50 -4.06 6.15
C ASP A 215 -20.62 -2.80 5.98
N MET A 216 -19.58 -2.64 6.81
CA MET A 216 -18.60 -1.55 6.62
C MET A 216 -17.84 -1.65 5.28
N LEU A 217 -17.50 -2.86 4.81
CA LEU A 217 -16.90 -2.98 3.47
C LEU A 217 -17.88 -2.56 2.36
N GLU A 218 -19.16 -2.90 2.51
CA GLU A 218 -20.23 -2.56 1.56
C GLU A 218 -20.58 -1.06 1.51
N ASP A 219 -20.21 -0.29 2.53
CA ASP A 219 -20.38 1.18 2.53
C ASP A 219 -19.54 1.86 1.45
N SER A 220 -18.43 1.23 1.02
CA SER A 220 -17.65 1.73 -0.11
C SER A 220 -18.43 1.54 -1.41
N PRO A 221 -18.67 2.61 -2.19
CA PRO A 221 -19.37 2.52 -3.46
C PRO A 221 -18.61 1.64 -4.46
N PHE A 222 -17.27 1.57 -4.36
CA PHE A 222 -16.44 0.71 -5.20
C PHE A 222 -16.54 -0.76 -4.80
N LEU A 223 -16.40 -1.07 -3.51
CA LEU A 223 -16.46 -2.46 -3.03
C LEU A 223 -17.85 -3.05 -3.24
N LYS A 224 -18.91 -2.24 -3.14
CA LYS A 224 -20.27 -2.67 -3.47
C LYS A 224 -20.42 -3.18 -4.90
N CYS A 225 -19.61 -2.67 -5.83
CA CYS A 225 -19.57 -3.18 -7.21
C CYS A 225 -18.78 -4.49 -7.30
N THR A 226 -17.65 -4.60 -6.60
CA THR A 226 -16.60 -5.63 -6.83
C THR A 226 -16.57 -6.79 -5.84
N LEU A 227 -17.27 -6.71 -4.70
CA LEU A 227 -17.37 -7.83 -3.76
C LEU A 227 -17.99 -9.07 -4.46
N PRO A 228 -17.80 -10.29 -3.92
CA PRO A 228 -18.31 -11.51 -4.57
C PRO A 228 -19.83 -11.52 -4.81
N TRP A 229 -20.59 -10.80 -3.99
CA TRP A 229 -22.04 -10.57 -4.14
C TRP A 229 -22.37 -9.15 -4.62
N GLY A 230 -21.38 -8.44 -5.16
CA GLY A 230 -21.53 -7.09 -5.69
C GLY A 230 -22.35 -7.02 -6.97
N THR A 231 -22.68 -5.80 -7.40
CA THR A 231 -23.55 -5.58 -8.56
C THR A 231 -22.96 -6.14 -9.86
N LEU A 232 -21.64 -6.07 -10.02
CA LEU A 232 -20.92 -6.56 -11.21
C LEU A 232 -20.54 -8.04 -11.12
N SER A 233 -20.82 -8.71 -10.00
CA SER A 233 -20.61 -10.15 -9.89
C SER A 233 -21.58 -10.91 -10.81
N SER A 234 -21.06 -11.87 -11.57
CA SER A 234 -21.86 -12.79 -12.38
C SER A 234 -22.59 -13.82 -11.52
N LEU A 235 -22.02 -14.17 -10.37
CA LEU A 235 -22.60 -15.10 -9.40
C LEU A 235 -23.61 -14.35 -8.52
N LYS A 236 -24.83 -14.87 -8.44
CA LYS A 236 -25.87 -14.33 -7.55
C LYS A 236 -26.00 -15.24 -6.34
N LEU A 237 -25.45 -14.79 -5.22
CA LEU A 237 -25.50 -15.49 -3.93
C LEU A 237 -26.76 -15.11 -3.16
N GLU A 238 -27.36 -16.08 -2.45
CA GLU A 238 -28.48 -15.83 -1.54
C GLU A 238 -27.99 -15.26 -0.20
N SER A 239 -26.85 -15.75 0.28
CA SER A 239 -26.19 -15.30 1.51
C SER A 239 -24.70 -15.03 1.27
N ARG A 240 -24.17 -14.05 1.99
CA ARG A 240 -22.73 -13.72 1.99
C ARG A 240 -21.87 -14.91 2.44
N LYS A 241 -22.42 -15.78 3.29
CA LYS A 241 -21.76 -16.99 3.81
C LYS A 241 -21.49 -18.05 2.75
N ASP A 242 -22.21 -17.99 1.64
CA ASP A 242 -22.10 -18.99 0.57
C ASP A 242 -20.97 -18.65 -0.41
N SER A 243 -20.20 -17.59 -0.12
CA SER A 243 -19.07 -17.17 -0.94
C SER A 243 -17.80 -17.94 -0.57
N ASP A 244 -17.25 -18.66 -1.55
CA ASP A 244 -15.92 -19.27 -1.46
C ASP A 244 -14.79 -18.30 -1.90
N ASP A 245 -15.15 -17.15 -2.47
CA ASP A 245 -14.20 -16.15 -3.02
C ASP A 245 -13.66 -15.18 -1.95
N GLY A 246 -14.11 -15.30 -0.71
CA GLY A 246 -13.79 -14.40 0.41
C GLY A 246 -14.92 -13.39 0.72
N PRO A 247 -14.63 -12.23 1.33
CA PRO A 247 -13.30 -11.67 1.61
C PRO A 247 -12.50 -12.39 2.70
N ILE A 248 -11.17 -12.26 2.62
CA ILE A 248 -10.20 -12.76 3.62
C ILE A 248 -9.36 -11.60 4.18
N MET A 249 -8.89 -11.74 5.43
CA MET A 249 -8.01 -10.78 6.09
C MET A 249 -6.71 -11.45 6.56
N TRP A 250 -5.58 -10.82 6.31
CA TRP A 250 -4.27 -11.27 6.82
C TRP A 250 -3.40 -10.05 7.20
N VAL A 251 -2.35 -10.27 7.99
CA VAL A 251 -1.45 -9.19 8.45
C VAL A 251 0.01 -9.59 8.22
N ARG A 252 0.80 -8.66 7.66
CA ARG A 252 2.19 -8.90 7.26
C ARG A 252 3.15 -7.96 8.02
N PRO A 253 4.32 -8.44 8.48
CA PRO A 253 5.27 -7.65 9.27
C PRO A 253 6.11 -6.65 8.48
N GLY A 254 6.15 -6.76 7.15
CA GLY A 254 6.99 -5.97 6.28
C GLY A 254 8.42 -6.51 6.17
N GLU A 255 9.04 -6.29 5.00
CA GLU A 255 10.42 -6.71 4.72
C GLU A 255 11.40 -5.95 5.62
N GLN A 256 12.27 -6.67 6.32
CA GLN A 256 13.14 -6.09 7.35
C GLN A 256 14.39 -6.93 7.64
N MET A 257 15.41 -6.31 8.23
CA MET A 257 16.58 -7.00 8.79
C MET A 257 16.31 -7.40 10.24
N ILE A 258 16.50 -8.68 10.56
CA ILE A 258 16.23 -9.23 11.90
C ILE A 258 17.54 -9.66 12.54
N PRO A 259 17.89 -9.16 13.74
CA PRO A 259 19.03 -9.65 14.49
C PRO A 259 18.91 -11.14 14.78
N VAL A 260 19.99 -11.90 14.56
CA VAL A 260 20.00 -13.35 14.80
C VAL A 260 19.75 -13.68 16.29
N ALA A 261 20.03 -12.74 17.20
CA ALA A 261 19.69 -12.87 18.62
C ALA A 261 18.18 -12.82 18.90
N ASP A 262 17.43 -12.05 18.10
CA ASP A 262 15.99 -11.86 18.25
C ASP A 262 15.18 -12.97 17.54
N MET A 263 15.87 -13.82 16.77
CA MET A 263 15.22 -14.92 16.06
C MET A 263 14.67 -15.96 17.04
N PRO A 264 13.34 -16.15 17.10
CA PRO A 264 12.71 -17.11 18.01
C PRO A 264 13.22 -18.53 17.73
N LYS A 265 13.45 -19.33 18.77
CA LYS A 265 13.86 -20.74 18.64
C LYS A 265 12.65 -21.58 18.20
N SER A 266 12.89 -22.59 17.36
CA SER A 266 11.81 -23.45 16.86
C SER A 266 11.37 -24.34 18.02
N PRO A 267 10.07 -24.51 18.25
CA PRO A 267 9.58 -25.46 19.25
C PRO A 267 10.00 -26.89 18.92
N PHE A 268 10.17 -27.22 17.63
CA PHE A 268 10.77 -28.47 17.19
C PHE A 268 12.28 -28.44 17.42
N LYS A 269 12.71 -28.93 18.59
CA LYS A 269 14.12 -29.22 18.87
C LYS A 269 14.61 -30.31 17.92
N ARG A 270 15.23 -29.94 16.79
CA ARG A 270 16.14 -30.86 16.11
C ARG A 270 17.24 -31.21 17.11
N LYS A 271 17.34 -32.49 17.52
CA LYS A 271 18.47 -33.01 18.28
C LYS A 271 19.73 -32.64 17.51
N ARG A 272 20.47 -31.63 17.98
CA ARG A 272 21.82 -31.37 17.48
C ARG A 272 22.62 -32.61 17.83
N THR A 273 23.15 -33.30 16.82
CA THR A 273 24.26 -34.22 17.03
C THR A 273 25.40 -33.39 17.63
N THR A 274 25.74 -33.69 18.88
CA THR A 274 26.70 -32.94 19.69
C THR A 274 28.11 -33.14 19.15
N ASN A 275 28.49 -32.35 18.15
CA ASN A 275 29.90 -32.16 17.80
C ASN A 275 30.44 -30.96 18.59
N GLU A 276 30.58 -31.14 19.90
CA GLU A 276 31.18 -30.17 20.82
C GLU A 276 32.59 -29.76 20.39
N ILE A 277 33.29 -30.65 19.66
CA ILE A 277 34.63 -30.42 19.10
C ILE A 277 34.62 -29.33 18.01
N LYS A 278 33.53 -29.15 17.25
CA LYS A 278 33.42 -28.04 16.28
C LYS A 278 33.13 -26.69 16.95
N ASN A 279 32.55 -26.69 18.15
CA ASN A 279 32.31 -25.47 18.92
C ASN A 279 33.57 -24.94 19.63
N LEU A 280 34.63 -25.75 19.72
CA LEU A 280 35.94 -25.38 20.28
C LEU A 280 36.88 -24.75 19.24
N GLN A 281 36.61 -24.93 17.94
CA GLN A 281 37.24 -24.11 16.92
C GLN A 281 36.70 -22.70 17.09
N TYR A 282 37.50 -21.83 17.72
CA TYR A 282 37.32 -20.38 17.75
C TYR A 282 37.31 -19.85 16.30
N LEU A 283 36.20 -20.07 15.60
CA LEU A 283 35.89 -19.32 14.40
C LEU A 283 35.70 -17.86 14.85
N PRO A 284 36.32 -16.88 14.18
CA PRO A 284 36.16 -15.49 14.56
C PRO A 284 34.67 -15.13 14.54
N ARG A 285 34.10 -14.77 15.71
CA ARG A 285 32.74 -14.19 15.84
C ARG A 285 32.53 -12.91 15.00
N THR A 286 33.55 -12.47 14.28
CA THR A 286 33.54 -11.34 13.35
C THR A 286 32.95 -11.70 11.99
N SER A 287 32.93 -12.97 11.56
CA SER A 287 32.47 -13.35 10.22
C SER A 287 31.03 -13.90 10.15
N GLU A 288 30.37 -14.17 11.28
CA GLU A 288 29.00 -14.68 11.28
C GLU A 288 27.99 -13.53 11.04
N PRO A 289 26.99 -13.73 10.14
CA PRO A 289 25.93 -12.75 9.92
C PRO A 289 25.19 -12.48 11.23
N ARG A 290 25.13 -11.20 11.63
CA ARG A 290 24.45 -10.77 12.86
C ARG A 290 22.98 -10.45 12.63
N GLU A 291 22.59 -10.32 11.37
CA GLU A 291 21.25 -10.02 10.92
C GLU A 291 20.91 -10.89 9.71
N MET A 292 19.61 -11.13 9.52
CA MET A 292 19.07 -11.88 8.41
C MET A 292 17.96 -11.07 7.76
N LEU A 293 17.95 -11.01 6.43
CA LEU A 293 16.83 -10.41 5.69
C LEU A 293 15.60 -11.31 5.80
N PHE A 294 14.51 -10.77 6.33
CA PHE A 294 13.19 -11.36 6.26
C PHE A 294 12.48 -10.79 5.04
N GLU A 295 12.34 -11.62 4.00
CA GLU A 295 11.62 -11.25 2.78
C GLU A 295 10.11 -11.43 3.00
N ASP A 296 9.35 -10.36 2.77
CA ASP A 296 7.90 -10.35 2.89
C ASP A 296 7.25 -10.20 1.51
N ARG A 297 7.13 -11.32 0.79
CA ARG A 297 6.75 -11.33 -0.64
C ARG A 297 5.76 -12.44 -0.94
N THR A 298 4.79 -12.15 -1.81
CA THR A 298 3.95 -13.14 -2.48
C THR A 298 4.56 -13.42 -3.85
N ARG A 299 4.74 -14.70 -4.20
CA ARG A 299 5.31 -15.14 -5.48
C ARG A 299 4.23 -15.57 -6.45
#